data_AF-A0A1G1IQ49-F1
#
_entry.id   AF-A0A1G1IQ49-F1
#
_cell.length_a   1.000
_cell.length_b   1.000
_cell.length_c   1.000
_cell.angle_alpha   90.00
_cell.angle_beta   90.00
_cell.angle_gamma   90.00
#
_symmetry.space_group_name_H-M   'P 1'
#
loop_
_entity.id
_entity.type
_entity.pdbx_description
1 polymer ?
#
loop_
_entity_poly.entity_id
_entity_poly.type
_entity_poly.pdbx_seq_one_letter_code
_entity_poly.pdbx_strand_id
1 'polypeptide(L)'
;MLSPIQTKNKTSRTIYLYGELYDIIFKAWEVRQWHYQDCPWVCQKDGKQIKSIRSAWDKAVKKVGLTGMLIHDLRRTAIRNMVRSGISENVAMMISGHKTRSVFDRYNICSELDLKNAALKMNTFFRTDTKTDTSNFVNDVSH
;
A
#
# COMPACT_ATOMS: atom_id res chain seq x y z
N MET A 1 -12.13 -12.04 -10.18
CA MET A 1 -12.99 -10.92 -9.74
C MET A 1 -13.83 -11.38 -8.55
N LEU A 2 -13.81 -10.68 -7.42
CA LEU A 2 -14.67 -10.97 -6.26
C LEU A 2 -15.98 -10.20 -6.39
N SER A 3 -17.12 -10.83 -6.08
CA SER A 3 -18.45 -10.24 -6.28
C SER A 3 -18.79 -9.15 -5.24
N PRO A 4 -19.70 -8.21 -5.56
CA PRO A 4 -19.88 -6.96 -4.79
C PRO A 4 -20.61 -7.05 -3.43
N ILE A 5 -20.91 -8.25 -2.92
CA ILE A 5 -21.99 -8.42 -1.91
C ILE A 5 -21.56 -8.34 -0.44
N GLN A 6 -20.28 -8.22 -0.09
CA GLN A 6 -19.86 -8.27 1.32
C GLN A 6 -19.04 -7.06 1.82
N THR A 7 -19.39 -5.85 1.44
CA THR A 7 -18.92 -4.65 2.15
C THR A 7 -20.01 -3.60 2.30
N LYS A 8 -20.03 -2.92 3.45
CA LYS A 8 -20.95 -1.82 3.81
C LYS A 8 -20.89 -0.61 2.86
N ASN A 9 -20.07 -0.66 1.81
CA ASN A 9 -19.75 0.45 0.90
C ASN A 9 -19.63 0.09 -0.60
N LYS A 10 -20.06 -1.12 -1.04
CA LYS A 10 -20.30 -1.50 -2.47
C LYS A 10 -19.28 -0.99 -3.52
N THR A 11 -18.00 -0.86 -3.18
CA THR A 11 -16.97 -0.41 -4.13
C THR A 11 -15.93 -1.52 -4.27
N SER A 12 -15.99 -2.21 -5.41
CA SER A 12 -14.90 -3.12 -5.82
C SER A 12 -13.64 -2.29 -6.03
N ARG A 13 -12.51 -2.80 -5.55
CA ARG A 13 -11.20 -2.16 -5.73
C ARG A 13 -10.24 -3.19 -6.26
N THR A 14 -9.53 -2.83 -7.32
CA THR A 14 -8.40 -3.60 -7.81
C THR A 14 -7.18 -3.17 -7.01
N ILE A 15 -6.54 -4.12 -6.34
CA ILE A 15 -5.27 -3.91 -5.65
C ILE A 15 -4.23 -4.72 -6.40
N TYR A 16 -3.16 -4.05 -6.84
CA TYR A 16 -2.00 -4.71 -7.44
C TYR A 16 -1.10 -5.20 -6.31
N LEU A 17 -0.99 -6.50 -6.16
CA LEU A 17 -0.09 -7.14 -5.18
C LEU A 17 1.25 -7.41 -5.87
N TYR A 18 2.35 -7.10 -5.19
CA TYR A 18 3.71 -7.35 -5.66
C TYR A 18 4.60 -7.78 -4.51
N GLY A 19 5.67 -8.51 -4.84
CA GLY A 19 6.67 -8.99 -3.88
C GLY A 19 6.07 -9.89 -2.80
N GLU A 20 6.60 -9.77 -1.58
CA GLU A 20 6.27 -10.66 -0.45
C GLU A 20 4.76 -10.72 -0.15
N LEU A 21 4.03 -9.61 -0.34
CA LEU A 21 2.58 -9.60 -0.12
C LEU A 21 1.84 -10.50 -1.11
N TYR A 22 2.29 -10.52 -2.37
CA TYR A 22 1.74 -11.44 -3.38
C TYR A 22 2.03 -12.88 -2.95
N ASP A 23 3.27 -13.19 -2.57
CA ASP A 23 3.69 -14.54 -2.18
C ASP A 23 2.88 -15.07 -0.99
N ILE A 24 2.63 -14.23 0.02
CA ILE A 24 1.83 -14.59 1.20
C ILE A 24 0.39 -14.92 0.81
N ILE A 25 -0.24 -14.07 0.00
CA ILE A 25 -1.64 -14.27 -0.42
C ILE A 25 -1.76 -15.48 -1.36
N PHE A 26 -0.79 -15.65 -2.25
CA PHE A 26 -0.73 -16.79 -3.15
C PHE A 26 -0.58 -18.10 -2.38
N LYS A 27 0.34 -18.16 -1.41
CA LYS A 27 0.50 -19.33 -0.53
C LYS A 27 -0.77 -19.64 0.28
N ALA A 28 -1.45 -18.62 0.80
CA ALA A 28 -2.73 -18.81 1.48
C ALA A 28 -3.81 -19.37 0.54
N TRP A 29 -3.84 -18.88 -0.70
CA TRP A 29 -4.71 -19.41 -1.74
C TRP A 29 -4.38 -20.87 -2.09
N GLU A 30 -3.12 -21.23 -2.25
CA GLU A 30 -2.70 -22.62 -2.50
C GLU A 30 -3.15 -23.56 -1.39
N VAL A 31 -2.87 -23.22 -0.12
CA VAL A 31 -3.32 -24.03 1.03
C VAL A 31 -4.83 -24.23 1.00
N ARG A 32 -5.58 -23.17 0.68
CA ARG A 32 -7.03 -23.24 0.49
C ARG A 32 -7.40 -24.20 -0.65
N GLN A 33 -6.74 -24.15 -1.82
CA GLN A 33 -7.04 -25.04 -2.94
C GLN A 33 -6.74 -26.52 -2.64
N TRP A 34 -5.63 -26.81 -1.97
CA TRP A 34 -5.21 -28.18 -1.70
C TRP A 34 -6.01 -28.84 -0.57
N HIS A 35 -6.36 -28.09 0.48
CA HIS A 35 -6.94 -28.66 1.69
C HIS A 35 -8.41 -28.28 1.94
N TYR A 36 -8.92 -27.23 1.29
CA TYR A 36 -10.22 -26.64 1.58
C TYR A 36 -10.93 -26.15 0.31
N GLN A 37 -11.14 -27.05 -0.66
CA GLN A 37 -11.62 -26.74 -2.02
C GLN A 37 -12.94 -25.95 -2.04
N ASP A 38 -13.87 -26.28 -1.13
CA ASP A 38 -15.18 -25.63 -1.01
C ASP A 38 -15.17 -24.35 -0.16
N CYS A 39 -14.04 -23.99 0.44
CA CYS A 39 -13.93 -22.80 1.28
C CYS A 39 -13.90 -21.54 0.40
N PRO A 40 -14.81 -20.57 0.52
CA PRO A 40 -14.80 -19.36 -0.30
C PRO A 40 -13.77 -18.31 0.14
N TRP A 41 -13.09 -18.50 1.29
CA TRP A 41 -12.19 -17.50 1.87
C TRP A 41 -10.72 -17.84 1.64
N VAL A 42 -9.97 -16.90 1.06
CA VAL A 42 -8.50 -17.03 0.91
C VAL A 42 -7.82 -17.00 2.28
N CYS A 43 -8.18 -16.02 3.11
CA CYS A 43 -7.76 -15.98 4.50
C CYS A 43 -8.76 -16.77 5.36
N GLN A 44 -8.37 -17.97 5.77
CA GLN A 44 -9.22 -18.91 6.48
C GLN A 44 -8.46 -19.55 7.65
N LYS A 45 -9.20 -20.09 8.61
CA LYS A 45 -8.66 -20.97 9.65
C LYS A 45 -9.41 -22.29 9.61
N ASP A 46 -8.71 -23.37 9.27
CA ASP A 46 -9.24 -24.75 9.21
C ASP A 46 -10.54 -24.88 8.38
N GLY A 47 -10.56 -24.27 7.19
CA GLY A 47 -11.70 -24.19 6.26
C GLY A 47 -12.77 -23.14 6.64
N LYS A 48 -12.60 -22.42 7.76
CA LYS A 48 -13.62 -21.52 8.30
C LYS A 48 -13.23 -20.06 8.15
N GLN A 49 -14.25 -19.21 8.00
CA GLN A 49 -14.08 -17.76 7.96
C GLN A 49 -13.44 -17.24 9.26
N ILE A 50 -12.40 -16.42 9.11
CA ILE A 50 -11.85 -15.65 10.22
C ILE A 50 -12.81 -14.50 10.55
N LYS A 51 -13.49 -14.59 11.69
CA LYS A 51 -14.44 -13.54 12.14
C LYS A 51 -13.74 -12.33 12.77
N SER A 52 -12.59 -12.55 13.40
CA SER A 52 -11.81 -11.49 14.04
C SER A 52 -10.34 -11.91 14.16
N ILE A 53 -9.44 -10.95 13.90
CA ILE A 53 -7.99 -11.10 14.12
C ILE A 53 -7.52 -10.42 15.41
N ARG A 54 -8.42 -9.77 16.17
CA ARG A 54 -8.05 -8.94 17.33
C ARG A 54 -7.27 -9.74 18.37
N SER A 55 -7.74 -10.92 18.76
CA SER A 55 -7.03 -11.73 19.76
C SER A 55 -5.65 -12.21 19.29
N ALA A 56 -5.49 -12.49 17.99
CA ALA A 56 -4.18 -12.84 17.44
C ALA A 56 -3.25 -11.61 17.41
N TRP A 57 -3.80 -10.45 17.06
CA TRP A 57 -3.09 -9.18 17.09
C TRP A 57 -2.63 -8.80 18.49
N ASP A 58 -3.51 -8.83 19.49
CA ASP A 58 -3.17 -8.46 20.87
C ASP A 58 -2.05 -9.36 21.42
N LYS A 59 -2.08 -10.66 21.07
CA LYS A 59 -0.99 -11.59 21.39
C LYS A 59 0.32 -11.21 20.71
N ALA A 60 0.27 -10.87 19.41
CA ALA A 60 1.45 -10.45 18.66
C ALA A 60 2.05 -9.17 19.24
N VAL A 61 1.20 -8.16 19.51
CA VAL A 61 1.56 -6.88 20.13
C VAL A 61 2.22 -7.08 21.49
N LYS A 62 1.61 -7.92 22.35
CA LYS A 62 2.17 -8.26 23.67
C LYS A 62 3.53 -8.96 23.54
N LYS A 63 3.68 -9.85 22.56
CA LYS A 63 4.93 -10.60 22.32
C LYS A 63 6.09 -9.68 21.93
N VAL A 64 5.81 -8.61 21.18
CA VAL A 64 6.83 -7.63 20.74
C VAL A 64 6.96 -6.42 21.67
N GLY A 65 6.21 -6.38 22.79
CA GLY A 65 6.28 -5.29 23.77
C GLY A 65 5.60 -3.97 23.37
N LEU A 66 4.81 -3.95 22.29
CA LEU A 66 4.17 -2.73 21.74
C LEU A 66 2.75 -2.49 22.27
N THR A 67 2.51 -2.78 23.54
CA THR A 67 1.17 -2.73 24.17
C THR A 67 0.46 -1.40 23.87
N GLY A 68 -0.78 -1.49 23.37
CA GLY A 68 -1.59 -0.33 22.99
C GLY A 68 -1.64 -0.03 21.48
N MET A 69 -0.82 -0.69 20.66
CA MET A 69 -0.88 -0.54 19.21
C MET A 69 -2.19 -1.11 18.62
N LEU A 70 -2.94 -0.28 17.91
CA LEU A 70 -4.19 -0.67 17.27
C LEU A 70 -3.95 -1.18 15.86
N ILE A 71 -4.76 -2.15 15.40
CA ILE A 71 -4.72 -2.63 14.01
C ILE A 71 -4.89 -1.48 13.00
N HIS A 72 -5.65 -0.45 13.36
CA HIS A 72 -5.85 0.72 12.49
C HIS A 72 -4.56 1.54 12.30
N ASP A 73 -3.58 1.42 13.18
CA ASP A 73 -2.29 2.12 13.06
C ASP A 73 -1.45 1.55 11.91
N LEU A 74 -1.60 0.26 11.59
CA LEU A 74 -0.99 -0.33 10.39
C LEU A 74 -1.46 0.35 9.12
N ARG A 75 -2.77 0.62 9.01
CA ARG A 75 -3.34 1.29 7.84
C ARG A 75 -2.88 2.75 7.73
N ARG A 76 -2.74 3.44 8.86
CA ARG A 76 -2.18 4.81 8.90
C ARG A 76 -0.70 4.81 8.49
N THR A 77 0.07 3.84 8.97
CA THR A 77 1.49 3.65 8.63
C THR A 77 1.66 3.32 7.15
N ALA A 78 0.85 2.43 6.59
CA ALA A 78 0.87 2.10 5.16
C ALA A 78 0.64 3.34 4.29
N ILE A 79 -0.34 4.18 4.64
CA ILE A 79 -0.61 5.44 3.93
C ILE A 79 0.60 6.39 4.00
N ARG A 80 1.18 6.57 5.18
CA ARG A 80 2.36 7.41 5.36
C ARG A 80 3.54 6.90 4.52
N ASN A 81 3.75 5.59 4.48
CA ASN A 81 4.81 4.97 3.70
C ASN A 81 4.59 5.16 2.19
N MET A 82 3.35 5.03 1.71
CA MET A 82 3.00 5.32 0.31
C MET A 82 3.34 6.78 -0.07
N VAL A 83 2.95 7.74 0.76
CA VAL A 83 3.24 9.16 0.48
C VAL A 83 4.76 9.41 0.47
N ARG A 84 5.48 8.85 1.43
CA ARG A 84 6.95 8.99 1.52
C ARG A 84 7.67 8.36 0.32
N SER A 85 7.16 7.25 -0.22
CA SER A 85 7.69 6.65 -1.45
C SER A 85 7.35 7.46 -2.71
N GLY A 86 6.59 8.55 -2.59
CA GLY A 86 6.24 9.44 -3.69
C GLY A 86 4.89 9.12 -4.36
N ILE A 87 4.10 8.20 -3.81
CA ILE A 87 2.75 7.95 -4.30
C ILE A 87 1.86 9.14 -3.92
N SER A 88 1.12 9.68 -4.88
CA SER A 88 0.21 10.79 -4.62
C SER A 88 -0.87 10.40 -3.61
N GLU A 89 -1.30 11.36 -2.79
CA GLU A 89 -2.29 11.12 -1.74
C GLU A 89 -3.61 10.57 -2.32
N ASN A 90 -4.01 11.03 -3.50
CA ASN A 90 -5.20 10.54 -4.19
C ASN A 90 -5.08 9.03 -4.51
N VAL A 91 -3.92 8.59 -5.00
CA VAL A 91 -3.67 7.16 -5.26
C VAL A 91 -3.61 6.37 -3.95
N ALA A 92 -2.95 6.90 -2.92
CA ALA A 92 -2.92 6.29 -1.59
C ALA A 92 -4.33 6.14 -0.97
N MET A 93 -5.22 7.13 -1.17
CA MET A 93 -6.63 7.06 -0.76
C MET A 93 -7.40 5.98 -1.51
N MET A 94 -7.20 5.88 -2.83
CA MET A 94 -7.83 4.85 -3.66
C MET A 94 -7.41 3.44 -3.23
N ILE A 95 -6.12 3.22 -3.00
CA ILE A 95 -5.59 1.93 -2.53
C ILE A 95 -6.14 1.59 -1.14
N SER A 96 -6.08 2.55 -0.21
CA SER A 96 -6.45 2.31 1.20
C SER A 96 -7.95 2.32 1.49
N GLY A 97 -8.78 2.75 0.53
CA GLY A 97 -10.23 2.79 0.68
C GLY A 97 -10.79 4.01 1.40
N HIS A 98 -9.98 5.06 1.61
CA HIS A 98 -10.43 6.27 2.30
C HIS A 98 -11.29 7.14 1.38
N LYS A 99 -12.49 7.49 1.86
CA LYS A 99 -13.39 8.43 1.18
C LYS A 99 -13.08 9.89 1.52
N THR A 100 -12.66 10.15 2.77
CA THR A 100 -12.39 11.50 3.26
C THR A 100 -10.90 11.69 3.52
N ARG A 101 -10.44 12.93 3.31
CA ARG A 101 -9.04 13.35 3.52
C ARG A 101 -8.67 13.50 5.00
N SER A 102 -9.65 13.44 5.92
CA SER A 102 -9.47 13.57 7.37
C SER A 102 -8.49 12.58 8.02
N VAL A 103 -8.07 11.52 7.34
CA VAL A 103 -6.96 10.65 7.78
C VAL A 103 -5.60 11.24 7.42
N PHE A 104 -5.46 11.95 6.31
CA PHE A 104 -4.22 12.63 5.89
C PHE A 104 -3.96 13.88 6.74
N ASP A 105 -4.99 14.70 6.96
CA ASP A 105 -4.86 15.95 7.70
C ASP A 105 -4.32 15.73 9.13
N ARG A 106 -4.57 14.56 9.73
CA ARG A 106 -4.14 14.21 11.09
C ARG A 106 -2.68 13.73 11.17
N TYR A 107 -2.06 13.30 10.07
CA TYR A 107 -0.71 12.71 10.06
C TYR A 107 0.25 13.36 9.08
N ASN A 108 -0.18 14.35 8.31
CA ASN A 108 0.70 15.18 7.50
C ASN A 108 1.42 16.24 8.35
N ILE A 109 1.91 15.85 9.54
CA ILE A 109 2.92 16.62 10.23
C ILE A 109 4.19 16.45 9.39
N CYS A 110 4.39 17.40 8.47
CA CYS A 110 5.61 17.51 7.68
C CYS A 110 6.79 17.59 8.64
N SER A 111 7.71 16.63 8.55
CA SER A 111 8.99 16.71 9.25
C SER A 111 10.03 17.45 8.41
N GLU A 112 11.06 18.01 9.03
CA GLU A 112 12.19 18.62 8.30
C GLU A 112 12.81 17.66 7.28
N LEU A 113 12.82 16.36 7.59
CA LEU A 113 13.26 15.31 6.68
C LEU A 113 12.40 15.24 5.40
N ASP A 114 11.09 15.44 5.53
CA ASP A 114 10.17 15.44 4.38
C ASP A 114 10.45 16.67 3.47
N LEU A 115 10.75 17.83 4.05
CA LEU A 115 11.15 19.04 3.30
C LEU A 115 12.48 18.83 2.57
N LYS A 116 13.49 18.24 3.24
CA LYS A 116 14.78 17.92 2.62
C LYS A 116 14.63 16.94 1.46
N ASN A 117 13.81 15.90 1.63
CA ASN A 117 13.53 14.93 0.58
C ASN A 117 12.79 15.56 -0.61
N ALA A 118 11.89 16.51 -0.36
CA ALA A 118 11.22 17.26 -1.43
C ALA A 118 12.22 18.07 -2.25
N ALA A 119 13.14 18.79 -1.60
CA ALA A 119 14.20 19.54 -2.29
C ALA A 119 15.11 18.62 -3.14
N LEU A 120 15.50 17.45 -2.62
CA LEU A 120 16.31 16.47 -3.35
C LEU A 120 15.57 15.88 -4.56
N LYS A 121 14.29 15.52 -4.41
CA LYS A 121 13.47 15.02 -5.53
C LYS A 121 13.34 16.06 -6.63
N MET A 122 13.11 17.33 -6.26
CA MET A 122 12.99 18.43 -7.21
C MET A 122 14.31 18.68 -7.98
N ASN A 123 15.45 18.66 -7.29
CA ASN A 123 16.76 18.75 -7.95
C ASN A 123 17.01 17.58 -8.91
N THR A 124 16.63 16.36 -8.52
CA THR A 124 16.79 15.17 -9.38
C THR A 124 15.96 15.30 -10.66
N PHE A 125 14.70 15.74 -10.53
CA PHE A 125 13.79 15.96 -11.66
C PHE A 125 14.35 16.96 -12.68
N PHE A 126 14.82 18.13 -12.22
CA PHE A 126 15.42 19.12 -13.13
C PHE A 126 16.71 18.63 -13.80
N ARG A 127 17.47 17.73 -13.16
CA ARG A 127 18.68 17.12 -13.74
C ARG A 127 18.38 16.02 -14.75
N THR A 128 17.21 15.39 -14.69
CA THR A 128 16.76 14.42 -15.69
C THR A 128 16.16 15.10 -16.92
N ASP A 129 15.45 16.22 -16.73
CA ASP A 129 14.88 16.98 -17.85
C ASP A 129 15.97 17.64 -18.72
N THR A 130 17.01 18.20 -18.10
CA THR A 130 18.13 18.85 -18.81
C THR A 130 19.00 17.88 -19.64
N LYS A 131 18.98 16.57 -19.35
CA LYS A 131 19.69 15.54 -20.14
C LYS A 131 18.93 15.07 -21.38
N THR A 132 17.63 15.35 -21.47
CA THR A 132 16.80 14.87 -22.58
C THR A 132 16.84 15.84 -23.78
N ASP A 133 17.13 17.12 -23.55
CA ASP A 133 17.18 18.14 -24.62
C ASP A 133 18.54 18.30 -25.32
N THR A 134 19.63 17.74 -24.78
CA THR A 134 20.98 17.93 -25.34
C THR A 134 21.43 16.86 -26.34
N SER A 135 20.67 15.77 -26.56
CA SER A 135 21.04 14.71 -27.51
C SER A 135 20.44 14.86 -28.92
N ASN A 136 19.64 15.89 -29.21
CA ASN A 136 18.97 16.08 -30.51
C ASN A 136 19.46 17.27 -31.36
N PHE A 137 20.56 17.94 -30.97
CA PHE A 137 21.05 19.15 -31.69
C PHE A 137 22.41 18.99 -32.39
N VAL A 138 22.97 17.78 -32.47
CA VAL A 138 24.25 17.56 -33.17
C VAL A 138 24.07 16.44 -34.18
N ASN A 139 23.44 16.73 -35.32
CA ASN A 139 23.58 16.02 -36.60
C ASN A 139 22.73 16.70 -37.68
N ASP A 140 23.03 17.97 -38.03
CA ASP A 140 22.61 18.50 -39.33
C ASP A 140 23.45 19.69 -39.80
N VAL A 141 24.78 19.51 -39.90
CA VAL A 141 25.61 20.33 -40.79
C VAL A 141 26.81 19.48 -41.20
N SER A 142 26.73 18.75 -42.33
CA SER A 142 27.86 18.41 -43.22
C SER A 142 27.41 17.54 -44.39
N HIS A 143 27.59 18.10 -45.61
CA HIS A 143 27.55 17.52 -46.96
C HIS A 143 26.21 17.53 -47.71
#